data_AF-A0A553AQE2-F1
#
_entry.id   AF-A0A553AQE2-F1
#
_cell.length_a   1.000
_cell.length_b   1.000
_cell.length_c   1.000
_cell.angle_alpha   90.00
_cell.angle_beta   90.00
_cell.angle_gamma   90.00
#
_symmetry.space_group_name_H-M   'P 1'
#
loop_
_entity.id
_entity.type
_entity.pdbx_description
1 polymer ?
#
loop_
_entity_poly.entity_id
_entity_poly.type
_entity_poly.pdbx_seq_one_letter_code
_entity_poly.pdbx_strand_id
1 'polypeptide(L)'
;MTWLARHAQSIQAGSAILTAIVALAALIGVKVQLDQADRVQREQSAREAYRAHLSLAASMPDFAQPQDACRLLVSGQGGAYVAFVDHLLYSAEQMLAISEGWQRSFLDELAVHRDYLCMAEGPAGETEEMHALLSQFRNTACPTDPICG
;
A
#
# COMPACT_ATOMS: atom_id res chain seq x y z
N MET A 1 19.36 -32.76 55.88
CA MET A 1 19.89 -32.35 54.55
C MET A 1 19.87 -33.45 53.48
N THR A 2 19.68 -34.73 53.82
CA THR A 2 19.72 -35.88 52.88
C THR A 2 18.49 -36.08 51.99
N TRP A 3 17.39 -35.37 52.23
CA TRP A 3 16.17 -35.45 51.40
C TRP A 3 16.27 -34.59 50.14
N LEU A 4 16.79 -33.37 50.27
CA LEU A 4 17.07 -32.46 49.15
C LEU A 4 18.08 -33.08 48.20
N ALA A 5 19.17 -33.67 48.71
CA ALA A 5 20.17 -34.33 47.86
C ALA A 5 19.62 -35.51 47.03
N ARG A 6 18.58 -36.21 47.52
CA ARG A 6 17.93 -37.32 46.80
C ARG A 6 16.94 -36.88 45.72
N HIS A 7 16.34 -35.70 45.87
CA HIS A 7 15.36 -35.15 44.91
C HIS A 7 15.92 -33.99 44.08
N ALA A 8 17.15 -33.54 44.36
CA ALA A 8 17.80 -32.41 43.71
C ALA A 8 17.80 -32.55 42.18
N GLN A 9 18.08 -33.76 41.68
CA GLN A 9 18.15 -34.02 40.24
C GLN A 9 16.77 -33.90 39.56
N SER A 10 15.70 -34.34 40.24
CA SER A 10 14.31 -34.23 39.76
C SER A 10 13.82 -32.78 39.79
N ILE A 11 14.15 -32.04 40.86
CA ILE A 11 13.80 -30.62 41.02
C ILE A 11 14.55 -29.78 39.97
N GLN A 12 15.84 -30.09 39.75
CA GLN A 12 16.65 -29.42 38.73
C GLN A 12 16.09 -29.66 37.32
N ALA A 13 15.76 -30.91 36.98
CA ALA A 13 15.13 -31.23 35.69
C ALA A 13 13.77 -30.52 35.52
N GLY A 14 12.95 -30.47 36.58
CA GLY A 14 11.66 -29.77 36.57
C GLY A 14 11.82 -28.26 36.34
N SER A 15 12.79 -27.62 36.99
CA SER A 15 13.08 -26.19 36.81
C SER A 15 13.59 -25.86 35.39
N ALA A 16 14.39 -26.74 34.79
CA ALA A 16 14.89 -26.58 33.44
C ALA A 16 13.76 -26.68 32.40
N ILE A 17 12.85 -27.66 32.57
CA ILE A 17 11.66 -27.80 31.71
C ILE A 17 10.78 -26.56 31.82
N LEU A 18 10.53 -26.07 33.04
CA LEU A 18 9.70 -24.89 33.24
C LEU A 18 10.33 -23.63 32.61
N THR A 19 11.64 -23.46 32.75
CA THR A 19 12.39 -22.38 32.10
C THR A 19 12.29 -22.47 30.58
N ALA A 20 12.43 -23.68 30.01
CA ALA A 20 12.29 -23.89 28.57
C ALA A 20 10.88 -23.54 28.06
N ILE A 21 9.83 -23.91 28.81
CA ILE A 21 8.44 -23.56 28.48
C ILE A 21 8.24 -22.05 28.51
N VAL A 22 8.74 -21.37 29.55
CA VAL A 22 8.64 -19.90 29.66
C VAL A 22 9.39 -19.21 28.52
N ALA A 23 10.57 -19.70 28.15
CA ALA A 23 11.32 -19.17 27.01
C ALA A 23 10.55 -19.33 25.70
N LEU A 24 9.93 -20.49 25.46
CA LEU A 24 9.09 -20.71 24.27
C LEU A 24 7.87 -19.79 24.24
N ALA A 25 7.19 -19.63 25.39
CA ALA A 25 6.07 -18.71 25.51
C ALA A 25 6.49 -17.26 25.24
N ALA A 26 7.65 -16.84 25.74
CA ALA A 26 8.21 -15.52 25.46
C ALA A 26 8.51 -15.31 23.97
N LEU A 27 9.10 -16.31 23.29
CA LEU A 27 9.36 -16.25 21.85
C LEU A 27 8.08 -16.13 21.02
N ILE A 28 7.03 -16.88 21.39
CA ILE A 28 5.71 -16.77 20.75
C ILE A 28 5.14 -15.35 20.98
N GLY A 29 5.24 -14.83 22.21
CA GLY A 29 4.79 -13.49 22.54
C GLY A 29 5.52 -12.40 21.74
N VAL A 30 6.82 -12.55 21.50
CA VAL A 30 7.59 -11.63 20.65
C VAL A 30 7.15 -11.72 19.19
N LYS A 31 6.96 -12.94 18.66
CA LYS A 31 6.50 -13.15 17.27
C LYS A 31 5.15 -12.49 17.03
N VAL A 32 4.19 -12.66 17.94
CA VAL A 32 2.86 -12.02 17.82
C VAL A 32 2.97 -10.50 17.85
N GLN A 33 3.81 -9.93 18.73
CA GLN A 33 4.03 -8.48 18.77
C GLN A 33 4.63 -7.95 17.47
N LEU A 34 5.61 -8.65 16.90
CA LEU A 34 6.22 -8.28 15.62
C LEU A 34 5.20 -8.30 14.48
N ASP A 35 4.39 -9.36 14.37
CA ASP A 35 3.37 -9.46 13.33
C ASP A 35 2.35 -8.30 13.41
N GLN A 36 1.96 -7.89 14.62
CA GLN A 36 1.05 -6.76 14.81
C GLN A 36 1.72 -5.42 14.49
N ALA A 37 2.97 -5.23 14.91
CA ALA A 37 3.75 -4.04 14.60
C ALA A 37 3.94 -3.88 13.09
N ASP A 38 4.29 -4.96 12.40
CA ASP A 38 4.43 -4.98 10.94
C ASP A 38 3.12 -4.61 10.24
N ARG A 39 1.98 -5.14 10.70
CA ARG A 39 0.67 -4.79 10.13
C ARG A 39 0.38 -3.30 10.29
N VAL A 40 0.53 -2.77 11.50
CA VAL A 40 0.29 -1.34 11.79
C VAL A 40 1.25 -0.46 11.00
N GLN A 41 2.52 -0.86 10.89
CA GLN A 41 3.51 -0.12 10.14
C GLN A 41 3.18 -0.04 8.64
N ARG A 42 2.70 -1.13 8.03
CA ARG A 42 2.26 -1.13 6.62
C ARG A 42 1.02 -0.25 6.40
N GLU A 43 0.06 -0.29 7.31
CA GLU A 43 -1.11 0.61 7.29
C GLU A 43 -0.70 2.08 7.36
N GLN A 44 0.26 2.40 8.24
CA GLN A 44 0.78 3.76 8.39
C GLN A 44 1.56 4.21 7.15
N SER A 45 2.48 3.39 6.64
CA SER A 45 3.30 3.74 5.47
C SER A 45 2.43 3.99 4.24
N ALA A 46 1.40 3.17 4.04
CA ALA A 46 0.51 3.29 2.89
C ALA A 46 -0.39 4.54 3.01
N ARG A 47 -0.85 4.91 4.22
CA ARG A 47 -1.54 6.19 4.46
C ARG A 47 -0.61 7.39 4.29
N GLU A 48 0.66 7.26 4.65
CA GLU A 48 1.67 8.31 4.45
C GLU A 48 1.96 8.55 2.97
N ALA A 49 2.05 7.50 2.15
CA ALA A 49 2.19 7.62 0.70
C ALA A 49 1.03 8.44 0.10
N TYR A 50 -0.21 8.11 0.46
CA TYR A 50 -1.37 8.87 0.01
C TYR A 50 -1.39 10.31 0.54
N ARG A 51 -1.01 10.57 1.81
CA ARG A 51 -0.86 11.93 2.32
C ARG A 51 0.21 12.73 1.58
N ALA A 52 1.32 12.09 1.20
CA ALA A 52 2.35 12.71 0.39
C ALA A 52 1.79 13.07 -0.99
N HIS A 53 0.98 12.19 -1.60
CA HIS A 53 0.28 12.52 -2.85
C HIS A 53 -0.69 13.70 -2.69
N LEU A 54 -1.49 13.73 -1.63
CA LEU A 54 -2.40 14.85 -1.35
C LEU A 54 -1.64 16.18 -1.16
N SER A 55 -0.49 16.15 -0.49
CA SER A 55 0.37 17.32 -0.37
C SER A 55 0.92 17.75 -1.73
N LEU A 56 1.29 16.78 -2.58
CA LEU A 56 1.76 17.04 -3.94
C LEU A 56 0.64 17.68 -4.78
N ALA A 57 -0.58 17.14 -4.72
CA ALA A 57 -1.76 17.64 -5.40
C ALA A 57 -2.12 19.07 -4.97
N ALA A 58 -2.02 19.36 -3.67
CA ALA A 58 -2.23 20.71 -3.15
C ALA A 58 -1.19 21.72 -3.66
N SER A 59 0.05 21.27 -3.89
CA SER A 59 1.13 22.11 -4.41
C SER A 59 1.12 22.28 -5.93
N MET A 60 0.50 21.37 -6.66
CA MET A 60 0.41 21.36 -8.13
C MET A 60 -1.06 21.22 -8.59
N PRO A 61 -1.89 22.26 -8.37
CA PRO A 61 -3.31 22.20 -8.71
C PRO A 61 -3.57 21.98 -10.20
N ASP A 62 -2.68 22.49 -11.06
CA ASP A 62 -2.77 22.30 -12.51
C ASP A 62 -2.57 20.84 -12.94
N PHE A 63 -1.91 20.02 -12.11
CA PHE A 63 -1.78 18.58 -12.33
C PHE A 63 -2.91 17.81 -11.66
N ALA A 64 -3.35 18.25 -10.47
CA ALA A 64 -4.45 17.61 -9.75
C ALA A 64 -5.82 17.79 -10.44
N GLN A 65 -6.00 18.89 -11.18
CA GLN A 65 -7.22 19.22 -11.93
C GLN A 65 -6.84 19.86 -13.28
N PRO A 66 -6.24 19.09 -14.21
CA PRO A 66 -5.81 19.61 -15.51
C PRO A 66 -7.04 20.01 -16.33
N GLN A 67 -7.03 21.24 -16.85
CA GLN A 67 -8.09 21.70 -17.77
C GLN A 67 -8.07 20.93 -19.11
N ASP A 68 -6.87 20.50 -19.54
CA ASP A 68 -6.63 19.76 -20.77
C ASP A 68 -5.41 18.86 -20.55
N ALA A 69 -5.66 17.61 -20.16
CA ALA A 69 -4.62 16.63 -19.89
C ALA A 69 -3.85 16.23 -21.15
N CYS A 70 -4.50 16.17 -22.33
CA CYS A 70 -3.83 15.84 -23.59
C CYS A 70 -2.81 16.92 -23.96
N ARG A 71 -3.16 18.20 -23.83
CA ARG A 71 -2.22 19.31 -24.06
C ARG A 71 -1.10 19.33 -23.03
N LEU A 72 -1.40 19.00 -21.77
CA LEU A 72 -0.40 18.93 -20.71
C LEU A 72 0.64 17.85 -21.00
N LEU A 73 0.22 16.67 -21.47
CA LEU A 73 1.10 15.55 -21.82
C LEU A 73 2.12 15.89 -22.92
N VAL A 74 1.73 16.67 -23.93
CA VAL A 74 2.63 17.08 -25.03
C VAL A 74 3.44 18.34 -24.71
N SER A 75 3.18 18.99 -23.57
CA SER A 75 3.89 20.18 -23.15
C SER A 75 5.26 19.85 -22.54
N GLY A 76 6.07 20.89 -22.27
CA GLY A 76 7.31 20.72 -21.51
C GLY A 76 7.12 20.21 -20.07
N GLN A 77 5.89 20.19 -19.54
CA GLN A 77 5.56 19.65 -18.22
C GLN A 77 5.02 18.21 -18.27
N GLY A 78 4.89 17.61 -19.45
CA GLY A 78 4.28 16.28 -19.61
C GLY A 78 4.92 15.20 -18.75
N GLY A 79 6.26 15.16 -18.68
CA GLY A 79 6.96 14.20 -17.83
C GLY A 79 6.68 14.38 -16.32
N ALA A 80 6.51 15.63 -15.87
CA ALA A 80 6.18 15.91 -14.47
C ALA A 80 4.72 15.54 -14.14
N TYR A 81 3.80 15.73 -15.09
CA TYR A 81 2.42 15.30 -14.97
C TYR A 81 2.30 13.77 -14.95
N VAL A 82 3.04 13.06 -15.80
CA VAL A 82 3.11 11.58 -15.77
C VAL A 82 3.59 11.10 -14.41
N ALA A 83 4.71 11.64 -13.90
CA ALA A 83 5.22 11.29 -12.57
C ALA A 83 4.23 11.62 -11.43
N PHE A 84 3.44 12.69 -11.58
CA PHE A 84 2.37 13.02 -10.64
C PHE A 84 1.29 11.93 -10.60
N VAL A 85 0.82 11.49 -11.77
CA VAL A 85 -0.18 10.40 -11.86
C VAL A 85 0.43 9.08 -11.39
N ASP A 86 1.69 8.77 -11.72
CA ASP A 86 2.36 7.57 -11.22
C ASP A 86 2.43 7.56 -9.68
N HIS A 87 2.67 8.71 -9.05
CA HIS A 87 2.64 8.81 -7.59
C HIS A 87 1.23 8.58 -7.02
N LEU A 88 0.17 9.00 -7.73
CA LEU A 88 -1.22 8.67 -7.37
C LEU A 88 -1.44 7.16 -7.46
N LEU A 89 -1.08 6.56 -8.59
CA LEU A 89 -1.23 5.12 -8.84
C LEU A 89 -0.52 4.31 -7.78
N TYR A 90 0.76 4.60 -7.52
CA TYR A 90 1.54 3.96 -6.45
C TYR A 90 0.86 4.07 -5.08
N SER A 91 0.34 5.25 -4.74
CA SER A 91 -0.38 5.45 -3.47
C SER A 91 -1.66 4.60 -3.40
N ALA A 92 -2.35 4.43 -4.53
CA ALA A 92 -3.52 3.57 -4.64
C ALA A 92 -3.15 2.09 -4.47
N GLU A 93 -2.07 1.61 -5.08
CA GLU A 93 -1.60 0.23 -4.93
C GLU A 93 -1.35 -0.10 -3.45
N GLN A 94 -0.62 0.77 -2.76
CA GLN A 94 -0.30 0.59 -1.34
C GLN A 94 -1.56 0.59 -0.46
N MET A 95 -2.54 1.45 -0.76
CA MET A 95 -3.81 1.48 0.00
C MET A 95 -4.70 0.28 -0.25
N LEU A 96 -4.88 -0.10 -1.50
CA LEU A 96 -5.77 -1.21 -1.87
C LEU A 96 -5.29 -2.55 -1.31
N ALA A 97 -3.97 -2.73 -1.19
CA ALA A 97 -3.38 -3.93 -0.60
C ALA A 97 -3.61 -4.06 0.92
N ILE A 98 -3.93 -2.96 1.62
CA ILE A 98 -3.92 -2.92 3.10
C ILE A 98 -5.27 -2.54 3.71
N SER A 99 -6.13 -1.78 3.02
CA SER A 99 -7.41 -1.31 3.54
C SER A 99 -8.54 -1.44 2.53
N GLU A 100 -9.63 -2.07 2.95
CA GLU A 100 -10.89 -2.09 2.19
C GLU A 100 -11.53 -0.68 2.12
N GLY A 101 -12.41 -0.48 1.15
CA GLY A 101 -13.23 0.74 1.01
C GLY A 101 -12.60 1.91 0.22
N TRP A 102 -11.30 1.84 -0.10
CA TRP A 102 -10.59 2.92 -0.81
C TRP A 102 -10.80 2.93 -2.33
N GLN A 103 -11.32 1.83 -2.88
CA GLN A 103 -11.56 1.68 -4.32
C GLN A 103 -12.37 2.83 -4.90
N ARG A 104 -13.46 3.24 -4.21
CA ARG A 104 -14.31 4.34 -4.67
C ARG A 104 -13.53 5.66 -4.73
N SER A 105 -12.78 5.98 -3.67
CA SER A 105 -11.99 7.22 -3.58
C SER A 105 -10.97 7.30 -4.71
N PHE A 106 -10.24 6.21 -4.98
CA PHE A 106 -9.26 6.21 -6.07
C PHE A 106 -9.92 6.24 -7.45
N LEU A 107 -11.08 5.60 -7.66
CA LEU A 107 -11.81 5.77 -8.92
C LEU A 107 -12.21 7.23 -9.17
N ASP A 108 -12.65 7.94 -8.13
CA ASP A 108 -13.02 9.35 -8.23
C ASP A 108 -11.80 10.25 -8.52
N GLU A 109 -10.64 9.99 -7.90
CA GLU A 109 -9.39 10.71 -8.19
C GLU A 109 -8.85 10.41 -9.60
N LEU A 110 -8.86 9.14 -10.01
CA LEU A 110 -8.41 8.72 -11.34
C LEU A 110 -9.30 9.28 -12.46
N ALA A 111 -10.58 9.55 -12.19
CA ALA A 111 -11.50 10.11 -13.17
C ALA A 111 -11.02 11.44 -13.75
N VAL A 112 -10.31 12.24 -12.96
CA VAL A 112 -9.74 13.52 -13.39
C VAL A 112 -8.61 13.32 -14.41
N HIS A 113 -7.94 12.17 -14.36
CA HIS A 113 -6.82 11.79 -15.22
C HIS A 113 -7.23 10.86 -16.37
N ARG A 114 -8.54 10.69 -16.61
CA ARG A 114 -9.09 9.77 -17.60
C ARG A 114 -8.38 9.86 -18.95
N ASP A 115 -8.17 11.07 -19.46
CA ASP A 115 -7.61 11.26 -20.80
C ASP A 115 -6.20 10.65 -20.94
N TYR A 116 -5.39 10.69 -19.87
CA TYR A 116 -4.09 10.02 -19.80
C TYR A 116 -4.22 8.50 -19.58
N LEU A 117 -5.08 8.08 -18.65
CA LEU A 117 -5.25 6.66 -18.27
C LEU A 117 -5.85 5.80 -19.40
N CYS A 118 -6.61 6.43 -20.30
CA CYS A 118 -7.28 5.81 -21.44
C CYS A 118 -6.44 5.83 -22.74
N MET A 119 -5.22 6.37 -22.73
CA MET A 119 -4.34 6.28 -23.90
C MET A 119 -3.88 4.84 -24.14
N ALA A 120 -3.48 4.54 -25.38
CA ALA A 120 -2.93 3.23 -25.73
C ALA A 120 -1.68 2.86 -24.89
N GLU A 121 -0.84 3.84 -24.57
CA GLU A 121 0.32 3.70 -23.70
C GLU A 121 0.06 4.14 -22.25
N GLY A 122 -1.22 4.15 -21.83
CA GLY A 122 -1.60 4.49 -20.47
C GLY A 122 -1.13 3.43 -19.45
N PRO A 123 -0.87 3.83 -18.20
CA PRO A 123 -0.31 2.94 -17.17
C PRO A 123 -1.24 1.77 -16.85
N ALA A 124 -0.70 0.56 -16.68
CA ALA A 124 -1.46 -0.65 -16.39
C ALA A 124 -1.56 -0.99 -14.89
N GLY A 125 -0.69 -0.39 -14.06
CA GLY A 125 -0.43 -0.81 -12.68
C GLY A 125 0.69 -1.87 -12.63
N GLU A 126 1.24 -2.13 -11.44
CA GLU A 126 2.25 -3.17 -11.23
C GLU A 126 1.72 -4.36 -10.40
N THR A 127 0.66 -4.15 -9.61
CA THR A 127 0.04 -5.21 -8.79
C THR A 127 -1.28 -5.73 -9.37
N GLU A 128 -1.72 -6.91 -8.92
CA GLU A 128 -2.99 -7.52 -9.34
C GLU A 128 -4.20 -6.65 -8.95
N GLU A 129 -4.18 -6.07 -7.74
CA GLU A 129 -5.22 -5.18 -7.25
C GLU A 129 -5.32 -3.91 -8.09
N MET A 130 -4.16 -3.35 -8.48
CA MET A 130 -4.12 -2.16 -9.31
C MET A 130 -4.56 -2.43 -10.74
N HIS A 131 -4.14 -3.55 -11.32
CA HIS A 131 -4.64 -4.04 -12.61
C HIS A 131 -6.16 -4.18 -12.59
N ALA A 132 -6.73 -4.74 -11.51
CA ALA A 132 -8.17 -4.87 -11.36
C ALA A 132 -8.87 -3.50 -11.28
N LEU A 133 -8.33 -2.55 -10.51
CA LEU A 133 -8.84 -1.18 -10.42
C LEU A 133 -8.81 -0.47 -11.78
N LEU A 134 -7.67 -0.49 -12.46
CA LEU A 134 -7.48 0.20 -13.74
C LEU A 134 -8.30 -0.46 -14.86
N SER A 135 -8.44 -1.78 -14.85
CA SER A 135 -9.34 -2.48 -15.77
C SER A 135 -10.80 -2.07 -15.54
N GLN A 136 -11.25 -2.03 -14.29
CA GLN A 136 -12.59 -1.54 -13.95
C GLN A 136 -12.80 -0.09 -14.38
N PHE A 137 -11.83 0.78 -14.09
CA PHE A 137 -11.86 2.17 -14.50
C PHE A 137 -11.98 2.29 -16.02
N ARG A 138 -11.12 1.60 -16.77
CA ARG A 138 -11.10 1.66 -18.23
C ARG A 138 -12.40 1.17 -18.85
N ASN A 139 -12.95 0.08 -18.34
CA ASN A 139 -14.22 -0.48 -18.83
C ASN A 139 -15.41 0.45 -18.61
N THR A 140 -15.32 1.40 -17.66
CA THR A 140 -16.43 2.29 -17.30
C THR A 140 -16.24 3.72 -17.79
N ALA A 141 -15.00 4.20 -17.87
CA ALA A 141 -14.68 5.59 -18.14
C ALA A 141 -14.04 5.82 -19.51
N CYS A 142 -13.37 4.82 -20.11
CA CYS A 142 -12.68 5.03 -21.39
C CYS A 142 -13.62 4.86 -22.60
N PRO A 143 -13.55 5.78 -23.58
CA PRO A 143 -14.20 5.60 -24.88
C PRO A 143 -13.48 4.54 -25.72
N THR A 144 -14.11 4.11 -26.82
CA THR A 144 -13.55 3.12 -27.76
C THR A 144 -12.36 3.63 -28.55
N ASP A 145 -12.29 4.94 -28.78
CA ASP A 145 -11.18 5.61 -29.46
C ASP A 145 -10.30 6.32 -28.42
N PRO A 146 -8.96 6.33 -28.58
CA PRO A 146 -8.06 6.99 -27.65
C PRO A 146 -8.34 8.49 -27.58
N ILE A 147 -8.41 9.02 -26.35
CA ILE A 147 -8.76 10.43 -26.10
C ILE A 147 -7.63 11.38 -26.50
N CYS A 148 -6.40 10.99 -26.17
CA CYS A 148 -5.21 11.70 -26.62
C CYS A 148 -4.50 10.86 -27.69
N GLY A 149 -4.24 11.47 -28.85
CA GLY A 149 -3.58 10.85 -30.00
C GLY A 149 -3.33 11.85 -31.11
#